data_AF-A0A8S0PPB4-F1
#
_entry.id   AF-A0A8S0PPB4-F1
#
_cell.length_a   1.000
_cell.length_b   1.000
_cell.length_c   1.000
_cell.angle_alpha   90.00
_cell.angle_beta   90.00
_cell.angle_gamma   90.00
#
_symmetry.space_group_name_H-M   'P 1'
#
loop_
_entity.id
_entity.type
_entity.pdbx_description
1 polymer ?
#
loop_
_entity_poly.entity_id
_entity_poly.type
_entity_poly.pdbx_seq_one_letter_code
_entity_poly.pdbx_strand_id
1 'polypeptide(L)'
;MREIGCKVAEIQNEGLGEHRLRDLNDEINKLIREKMHWERRIVELGGPNYTRHSAKMTDLDGNIVDVPNPGGRGPGYRYFGAAKKLPGVRELFEKPPELRKRRTRYDIYKRIDASYYGYRDDEDGILEKLERPAEEKMRAAAAADWMEMEEIKKEARRAVKSGEVAEVGLTSKILFEEEEDVVEEERKEREREEKEKEKEFVAHVPLPDEKEIEKMVLEKKEQELLSKYTSENLREEQTEAKAMLNIQR
;
A
#
# COMPACT_ATOMS: atom_id res chain seq x y z
N MET A 1 33.36 23.44 -36.81
CA MET A 1 33.48 23.02 -35.38
C MET A 1 33.68 24.20 -34.44
N ARG A 2 34.64 25.11 -34.68
CA ARG A 2 34.87 26.27 -33.79
C ARG A 2 33.63 27.15 -33.61
N GLU A 3 32.91 27.43 -34.70
CA GLU A 3 31.65 28.20 -34.67
C GLU A 3 30.58 27.56 -33.77
N ILE A 4 30.41 26.23 -33.85
CA ILE A 4 29.50 25.50 -32.96
C ILE A 4 29.94 25.69 -31.51
N GLY A 5 31.24 25.55 -31.22
CA GLY A 5 31.79 25.74 -29.88
C GLY A 5 31.54 27.14 -29.31
N CYS A 6 31.75 28.19 -30.12
CA CYS A 6 31.47 29.57 -29.69
C CYS A 6 30.00 29.79 -29.37
N LYS A 7 29.08 29.34 -30.24
CA LYS A 7 27.63 29.50 -30.03
C LYS A 7 27.13 28.65 -28.86
N VAL A 8 27.70 27.46 -28.65
CA VAL A 8 27.39 26.62 -27.49
C VAL A 8 27.87 27.26 -26.18
N ALA A 9 29.01 27.96 -26.18
CA ALA A 9 29.42 28.74 -25.02
C ALA A 9 28.50 29.94 -24.78
N GLU A 10 28.02 30.58 -25.85
CA GLU A 10 27.11 31.72 -25.76
C GLU A 10 25.74 31.31 -25.20
N ILE A 11 25.14 30.21 -25.69
CA ILE A 11 23.80 29.73 -25.29
C ILE A 11 23.74 29.21 -23.85
N GLN A 12 24.88 29.01 -23.19
CA GLN A 12 24.91 28.67 -21.76
C GLN A 12 24.54 29.85 -20.86
N ASN A 13 24.61 31.09 -21.37
CA ASN A 13 24.25 32.27 -20.58
C ASN A 13 22.73 32.43 -20.49
N GLU A 14 22.15 32.17 -19.31
CA GLU A 14 20.71 32.27 -19.05
C GLU A 14 20.15 33.69 -19.10
N GLY A 15 21.02 34.71 -18.99
CA GLY A 15 20.64 36.12 -19.10
C GLY A 15 20.42 36.61 -20.53
N LEU A 16 20.67 35.77 -21.54
CA LEU A 16 20.30 36.09 -22.92
C LEU A 16 18.77 36.02 -23.05
N GLY A 17 18.17 37.05 -23.65
CA GLY A 17 16.72 37.07 -23.89
C GLY A 17 16.25 35.83 -24.66
N GLU A 18 15.03 35.38 -24.37
CA GLU A 18 14.46 34.15 -24.91
C GLU A 18 14.55 34.04 -26.44
N HIS A 19 14.26 35.12 -27.17
CA HIS A 19 14.34 35.13 -28.63
C HIS A 19 15.76 34.81 -29.13
N ARG A 20 16.78 35.43 -28.52
CA ARG A 20 18.17 35.20 -28.88
C ARG A 20 18.61 33.78 -28.56
N LEU A 21 18.12 33.20 -27.45
CA LEU A 21 18.36 31.79 -27.14
C LEU A 21 17.74 30.86 -28.20
N ARG A 22 16.56 31.18 -28.72
CA ARG A 22 15.92 30.42 -29.81
C ARG A 22 16.73 30.50 -31.10
N ASP A 23 17.13 31.71 -31.51
CA ASP A 23 17.95 31.93 -32.71
C ASP A 23 19.29 31.19 -32.64
N LEU A 24 20.01 31.32 -31.51
CA LEU A 24 21.27 30.62 -31.29
C LEU A 24 21.08 29.10 -31.34
N ASN A 25 19.98 28.58 -30.79
CA ASN A 25 19.67 27.16 -30.83
C ASN A 25 19.43 26.67 -32.27
N ASP A 26 18.67 27.43 -33.06
CA ASP A 26 18.42 27.14 -34.48
C ASP A 26 19.70 27.17 -35.32
N GLU A 27 20.56 28.15 -35.07
CA GLU A 27 21.86 28.27 -35.72
C GLU A 27 22.79 27.09 -35.38
N ILE A 28 22.85 26.68 -34.11
CA ILE A 28 23.62 25.50 -33.69
C ILE A 28 23.06 24.24 -34.37
N ASN A 29 21.74 24.05 -34.38
CA ASN A 29 21.10 22.92 -35.04
C ASN A 29 21.32 22.90 -36.55
N LYS A 30 21.37 24.07 -37.20
CA LYS A 30 21.72 24.21 -38.61
C LYS A 30 23.16 23.75 -38.86
N LEU A 31 24.12 24.24 -38.09
CA LEU A 31 25.53 23.87 -38.22
C LEU A 31 25.77 22.37 -37.95
N ILE A 32 25.05 21.77 -37.00
CA ILE A 32 25.15 20.33 -36.72
C ILE A 32 24.58 19.49 -37.87
N ARG A 33 23.46 19.92 -38.47
CA ARG A 33 22.90 19.24 -39.66
C ARG A 33 23.84 19.32 -40.84
N GLU A 34 24.38 20.51 -41.13
CA GLU A 34 25.38 20.70 -42.18
C GLU A 34 26.61 19.82 -41.93
N LYS A 35 27.13 19.81 -40.70
CA LYS A 35 28.22 18.93 -40.31
C LYS A 35 27.90 17.46 -40.62
N MET A 36 26.73 16.97 -40.23
CA MET A 36 26.32 15.59 -40.49
C MET A 36 26.20 15.29 -41.99
N HIS A 37 25.68 16.24 -42.80
CA HIS A 37 25.63 16.10 -44.25
C HIS A 37 27.04 16.02 -44.87
N TRP A 38 27.96 16.87 -44.41
CA TRP A 38 29.36 16.83 -44.82
C TRP A 38 30.06 15.54 -44.41
N GLU A 39 29.86 15.06 -43.18
CA GLU A 39 30.43 13.80 -42.71
C GLU A 39 29.93 12.61 -43.53
N ARG A 40 28.64 12.58 -43.87
CA ARG A 40 28.09 11.56 -44.79
C ARG A 40 28.75 11.65 -46.16
N ARG A 41 28.88 12.86 -46.70
CA ARG A 41 29.50 13.08 -48.01
C ARG A 41 30.95 12.65 -48.03
N ILE A 42 31.71 12.89 -46.96
CA ILE A 42 33.10 12.43 -46.84
C ILE A 42 33.16 10.90 -46.89
N VAL A 43 32.26 10.20 -46.20
CA VAL A 43 32.17 8.74 -46.25
C VAL A 43 31.80 8.23 -47.65
N GLU A 44 30.85 8.88 -48.33
CA GLU A 44 30.48 8.55 -49.73
C GLU A 44 31.66 8.70 -50.70
N LEU A 45 32.53 9.70 -50.48
CA LEU A 45 33.74 9.91 -51.27
C LEU A 45 34.90 8.97 -50.85
N GLY A 46 34.65 8.00 -49.97
CA GLY A 46 35.66 7.04 -49.49
C GLY A 46 36.61 7.58 -48.43
N GLY A 47 36.27 8.70 -47.80
CA GLY A 47 37.05 9.32 -46.72
C GLY A 47 36.80 8.71 -45.33
N PRO A 48 37.51 9.21 -44.31
CA PRO A 48 37.38 8.73 -42.92
C PRO A 48 35.99 8.94 -42.33
N ASN A 49 35.52 7.97 -41.53
CA ASN A 49 34.23 8.07 -40.86
C ASN A 49 34.32 8.77 -39.50
N TYR A 50 34.04 10.07 -39.50
CA TYR A 50 34.03 10.92 -38.30
C TYR A 50 32.82 10.66 -37.38
N THR A 51 31.71 10.12 -37.89
CA THR A 51 30.50 9.84 -37.09
C THR A 51 30.71 8.74 -36.06
N ARG A 52 31.60 7.77 -36.32
CA ARG A 52 31.92 6.69 -35.38
C ARG A 52 32.66 7.17 -34.13
N HIS A 53 33.42 8.26 -34.24
CA HIS A 53 34.28 8.75 -33.18
C HIS A 53 33.66 9.96 -32.45
N SER A 54 32.52 10.49 -32.92
CA SER A 54 31.82 11.54 -32.21
C SER A 54 31.11 10.95 -31.00
N ALA A 55 31.54 11.33 -29.79
CA ALA A 55 30.80 11.04 -28.58
C ALA A 55 29.35 11.54 -28.72
N LYS A 56 28.38 10.71 -28.32
CA LYS A 56 26.99 11.17 -28.20
C LYS A 56 27.00 12.31 -27.19
N MET A 57 26.60 13.51 -27.62
CA MET A 57 26.50 14.68 -26.74
C MET A 57 25.37 14.44 -25.74
N THR A 58 25.73 13.89 -24.57
CA THR A 58 24.90 13.85 -23.37
C THR A 58 25.15 15.12 -22.57
N ASP A 59 24.10 15.64 -21.94
CA ASP A 59 24.24 16.75 -21.01
C ASP A 59 25.02 16.37 -19.75
N LEU A 60 25.41 17.37 -18.97
CA LEU A 60 26.00 17.20 -17.63
C LEU A 60 25.09 16.36 -16.70
N ASP A 61 23.77 16.42 -16.91
CA ASP A 61 22.78 15.64 -16.16
C ASP A 61 22.50 14.24 -16.75
N GLY A 62 23.27 13.81 -17.77
CA GLY A 62 23.12 12.50 -18.40
C GLY A 62 21.80 12.31 -19.18
N ASN A 63 20.98 13.35 -19.29
CA ASN A 63 19.73 13.32 -20.06
C ASN A 63 19.99 13.42 -21.56
N ILE A 64 19.22 12.66 -22.35
CA ILE A 64 19.20 12.72 -23.80
C ILE A 64 18.65 14.09 -24.20
N VAL A 65 19.44 14.85 -24.95
CA VAL A 65 19.17 16.26 -25.33
C VAL A 65 18.25 16.38 -26.55
N ASP A 66 17.95 15.24 -27.17
CA ASP A 66 17.15 15.13 -28.39
C ASP A 66 15.66 15.02 -28.07
N VAL A 67 14.87 15.96 -28.59
CA VAL A 67 13.42 15.77 -28.69
C VAL A 67 13.17 14.80 -29.85
N PRO A 68 12.56 13.63 -29.62
CA PRO A 68 12.29 12.66 -30.67
C PRO A 68 11.54 13.31 -31.83
N ASN A 69 12.02 13.11 -33.06
CA ASN A 69 11.31 13.60 -34.24
C ASN A 69 9.94 12.89 -34.31
N PRO A 70 8.80 13.60 -34.42
CA PRO A 70 7.48 12.96 -34.46
C PRO A 70 7.33 11.90 -35.57
N GLY A 71 8.12 12.02 -36.64
CA GLY A 71 8.15 11.04 -37.73
C GLY A 71 9.09 9.85 -37.53
N GLY A 72 9.76 9.72 -36.36
CA GLY A 72 10.67 8.62 -36.02
C GLY A 72 11.92 8.47 -36.92
N ARG A 73 12.06 9.33 -37.94
CA ARG A 73 13.11 9.24 -38.95
C ARG A 73 14.08 10.41 -38.79
N GLY A 74 15.31 10.08 -38.41
CA GLY A 74 16.44 11.00 -38.33
C GLY A 74 16.64 11.69 -36.97
N PRO A 75 17.77 12.42 -36.82
CA PRO A 75 18.09 13.13 -35.59
C PRO A 75 17.02 14.18 -35.28
N GLY A 76 16.55 14.19 -34.04
CA GLY A 76 15.57 15.15 -33.55
C GLY A 76 16.10 16.58 -33.46
N TYR A 77 15.21 17.53 -33.19
CA TYR A 77 15.59 18.89 -32.84
C TYR A 77 16.19 18.88 -31.42
N ARG A 78 17.29 19.62 -31.25
CA ARG A 78 18.08 19.59 -30.00
C ARG A 78 18.06 20.96 -29.34
N TYR A 79 17.91 20.99 -28.02
CA TYR A 79 17.97 22.23 -27.24
C TYR A 79 19.25 22.25 -26.42
N PHE A 80 20.08 23.30 -26.53
CA PHE A 80 21.36 23.40 -25.82
C PHE A 80 21.30 24.38 -24.66
N GLY A 81 21.96 24.05 -23.53
CA GLY A 81 22.16 24.98 -22.42
C GLY A 81 20.87 25.66 -21.94
N ALA A 82 20.87 27.00 -21.88
CA ALA A 82 19.74 27.79 -21.42
C ALA A 82 18.49 27.62 -22.30
N ALA A 83 18.63 27.22 -23.57
CA ALA A 83 17.48 26.98 -24.45
C ALA A 83 16.55 25.86 -23.96
N LYS A 84 17.03 24.96 -23.09
CA LYS A 84 16.19 23.93 -22.44
C LYS A 84 15.22 24.50 -21.40
N LYS A 85 15.57 25.64 -20.82
CA LYS A 85 14.78 26.30 -19.78
C LYS A 85 13.68 27.21 -20.37
N LEU A 86 13.62 27.32 -21.69
CA LEU A 86 12.59 28.12 -22.37
C LEU A 86 11.18 27.60 -22.06
N PRO A 87 10.19 28.50 -21.91
CA PRO A 87 8.79 28.13 -21.79
C PRO A 87 8.36 27.18 -22.92
N GLY A 88 7.61 26.12 -22.59
CA GLY A 88 7.18 25.04 -23.50
C GLY A 88 8.26 23.99 -23.82
N VAL A 89 9.54 24.36 -23.88
CA VAL A 89 10.65 23.41 -24.05
C VAL A 89 10.96 22.70 -22.74
N ARG A 90 10.93 23.45 -21.64
CA ARG A 90 11.18 22.94 -20.29
C ARG A 90 10.27 21.75 -19.96
N GLU A 91 8.99 21.83 -20.32
CA GLU A 91 8.00 20.78 -20.07
C GLU A 91 8.33 19.47 -20.80
N LEU A 92 9.02 19.53 -21.95
CA LEU A 92 9.44 18.34 -22.70
C LEU A 92 10.57 17.57 -21.99
N PHE A 93 11.35 18.27 -21.17
CA PHE A 93 12.51 17.69 -20.46
C PHE A 93 12.25 17.45 -18.97
N GLU A 94 11.25 18.11 -18.38
CA GLU A 94 10.85 17.93 -17.00
C GLU A 94 10.19 16.56 -16.84
N LYS A 95 11.00 15.55 -16.49
CA LYS A 95 10.50 14.21 -16.20
C LYS A 95 9.45 14.32 -15.10
N PRO A 96 8.26 13.70 -15.26
CA PRO A 96 7.29 13.67 -14.18
C PRO A 96 7.98 13.11 -12.94
N PRO A 97 7.76 13.70 -11.75
CA PRO A 97 8.42 13.24 -10.54
C PRO A 97 8.16 11.75 -10.38
N GLU A 98 9.23 10.96 -10.19
CA GLU A 98 9.09 9.52 -10.07
C GLU A 98 8.08 9.22 -8.95
N LEU A 99 6.93 8.67 -9.34
CA LEU A 99 5.89 8.32 -8.38
C LEU A 99 6.52 7.37 -7.37
N ARG A 100 6.48 7.76 -6.08
CA ARG A 100 6.95 6.89 -4.99
C ARG A 100 6.26 5.55 -5.15
N LYS A 101 7.05 4.50 -5.43
CA LYS A 101 6.53 3.14 -5.59
C LYS A 101 5.76 2.79 -4.32
N ARG A 102 4.48 2.47 -4.46
CA ARG A 102 3.67 1.95 -3.33
C ARG A 102 4.32 0.66 -2.85
N ARG A 103 4.29 0.42 -1.54
CA ARG A 103 4.80 -0.84 -0.97
C ARG A 103 4.10 -2.00 -1.66
N THR A 104 4.88 -2.91 -2.23
CA THR A 104 4.33 -4.12 -2.83
C THR A 104 3.88 -5.09 -1.74
N ARG A 105 3.00 -6.04 -2.07
CA ARG A 105 2.65 -7.14 -1.14
C ARG A 105 3.90 -7.86 -0.63
N TYR A 106 4.89 -8.07 -1.51
CA TYR A 106 6.17 -8.66 -1.14
C TYR A 106 6.90 -7.86 -0.05
N ASP A 107 6.94 -6.52 -0.16
CA ASP A 107 7.56 -5.66 0.86
C ASP A 107 6.80 -5.69 2.21
N ILE A 108 5.51 -5.99 2.18
CA ILE A 108 4.70 -6.17 3.39
C ILE A 108 5.02 -7.54 4.00
N TYR A 109 4.94 -8.62 3.23
CA TYR A 109 5.25 -9.98 3.69
C TYR A 109 6.68 -10.11 4.19
N LYS A 110 7.64 -9.39 3.61
CA LYS A 110 9.04 -9.38 4.09
C LYS A 110 9.19 -8.87 5.53
N ARG A 111 8.24 -8.06 6.01
CA ARG A 111 8.23 -7.53 7.39
C ARG A 111 7.32 -8.33 8.33
N ILE A 112 6.54 -9.27 7.81
CA ILE A 112 5.74 -10.18 8.62
C ILE A 112 6.66 -11.32 9.03
N ASP A 113 7.10 -11.28 10.27
CA ASP A 113 7.99 -12.27 10.88
C ASP A 113 7.19 -13.27 11.74
N ALA A 114 7.90 -14.25 12.34
CA ALA A 114 7.29 -15.22 13.24
C ALA A 114 6.60 -14.55 14.45
N SER A 115 7.07 -13.37 14.84
CA SER A 115 6.48 -12.54 15.90
C SER A 115 5.06 -12.11 15.56
N TYR A 116 4.74 -11.81 14.29
CA TYR A 116 3.36 -11.51 13.87
C TYR A 116 2.39 -12.67 14.09
N TYR A 117 2.89 -13.91 14.03
CA TYR A 117 2.10 -15.12 14.26
C TYR A 117 2.14 -15.60 15.72
N GLY A 118 2.72 -14.81 16.64
CA GLY A 118 2.72 -15.13 18.07
C GLY A 118 3.67 -16.25 18.49
N TYR A 119 4.54 -16.75 17.58
CA TYR A 119 5.49 -17.82 17.90
C TYR A 119 6.54 -17.45 18.98
N ARG A 120 6.57 -16.19 19.40
CA ARG A 120 7.48 -15.68 20.44
C ARG A 120 6.78 -15.19 21.70
N ASP A 121 5.45 -15.16 21.73
CA ASP A 121 4.69 -14.64 22.87
C ASP A 121 4.84 -15.55 24.11
N ASP A 122 5.08 -16.84 23.90
CA ASP A 122 5.35 -17.81 24.97
C ASP A 122 6.74 -17.61 25.62
N GLU A 123 7.69 -16.95 24.94
CA GLU A 123 9.05 -16.71 25.44
C GLU A 123 9.14 -15.53 26.41
N ASP A 124 8.06 -14.74 26.57
CA ASP A 124 8.03 -13.56 27.46
C ASP A 124 8.03 -13.93 28.96
N GLY A 125 7.85 -15.22 29.28
CA GLY A 125 7.86 -15.74 30.66
C GLY A 125 6.70 -15.25 31.53
N ILE A 126 5.70 -14.60 30.91
CA ILE A 126 4.46 -14.18 31.57
C ILE A 126 3.61 -15.41 31.88
N LEU A 127 3.52 -16.34 30.92
CA LEU A 127 2.75 -17.58 31.05
C LEU A 127 3.24 -18.41 32.24
N GLU A 128 4.56 -18.63 32.34
CA GLU A 128 5.17 -19.41 33.42
C GLU A 128 4.87 -18.86 34.83
N LYS A 129 4.76 -17.53 34.97
CA LYS A 129 4.43 -16.89 36.26
C LYS A 129 2.96 -17.10 36.65
N LEU A 130 2.08 -17.22 35.68
CA LEU A 130 0.64 -17.42 35.89
C LEU A 130 0.31 -18.91 36.06
N GLU A 131 0.99 -19.79 35.35
CA GLU A 131 0.78 -21.24 35.42
C GLU A 131 1.26 -21.83 36.74
N ARG A 132 2.43 -21.43 37.26
CA ARG A 132 2.95 -21.93 38.55
C ARG A 132 1.94 -21.92 39.71
N PRO A 133 1.28 -20.80 40.04
CA PRO A 133 0.31 -20.78 41.14
C PRO A 133 -0.98 -21.54 40.82
N ALA A 134 -1.35 -21.69 39.54
CA ALA A 134 -2.50 -22.50 39.14
C ALA A 134 -2.18 -24.00 39.23
N GLU A 135 -1.01 -24.41 38.76
CA GLU A 135 -0.52 -25.78 38.81
C GLU A 135 -0.31 -26.24 40.27
N GLU A 136 0.24 -25.38 41.14
CA GLU A 136 0.37 -25.68 42.57
C GLU A 136 -0.98 -25.93 43.23
N LYS A 137 -2.02 -25.16 42.89
CA LYS A 137 -3.38 -25.36 43.40
C LYS A 137 -3.98 -26.68 42.90
N MET A 138 -3.84 -26.98 41.61
CA MET A 138 -4.32 -28.25 41.03
C MET A 138 -3.60 -29.44 41.66
N ARG A 139 -2.27 -29.35 41.81
CA ARG A 139 -1.47 -30.40 42.44
C ARG A 139 -1.84 -30.60 43.91
N ALA A 140 -2.12 -29.51 44.64
CA ALA A 140 -2.56 -29.57 46.03
C ALA A 140 -3.95 -30.21 46.17
N ALA A 141 -4.90 -29.87 45.28
CA ALA A 141 -6.22 -30.51 45.23
C ALA A 141 -6.09 -32.01 44.95
N ALA A 142 -5.39 -32.39 43.87
CA ALA A 142 -5.17 -33.79 43.53
C ALA A 142 -4.45 -34.59 44.64
N ALA A 143 -3.52 -33.95 45.38
CA ALA A 143 -2.88 -34.57 46.53
C ALA A 143 -3.85 -34.75 47.71
N ALA A 144 -4.76 -33.80 47.96
CA ALA A 144 -5.79 -33.93 48.98
C ALA A 144 -6.77 -35.07 48.64
N ASP A 145 -7.26 -35.11 47.40
CA ASP A 145 -8.15 -36.15 46.90
C ASP A 145 -7.48 -37.53 47.01
N TRP A 146 -6.19 -37.63 46.67
CA TRP A 146 -5.41 -38.87 46.83
C TRP A 146 -5.28 -39.30 48.29
N MET A 147 -5.05 -38.36 49.21
CA MET A 147 -4.94 -38.64 50.65
C MET A 147 -6.28 -39.10 51.23
N GLU A 148 -7.39 -38.45 50.88
CA GLU A 148 -8.74 -38.88 51.27
C GLU A 148 -9.03 -40.30 50.75
N MET A 149 -8.72 -40.57 49.49
CA MET A 149 -8.84 -41.90 48.91
C MET A 149 -7.95 -42.94 49.61
N GLU A 150 -6.75 -42.56 50.05
CA GLU A 150 -5.86 -43.45 50.79
C GLU A 150 -6.38 -43.76 52.20
N GLU A 151 -6.99 -42.78 52.87
CA GLU A 151 -7.64 -42.97 54.17
C GLU A 151 -8.86 -43.88 54.05
N ILE A 152 -9.72 -43.64 53.07
CA ILE A 152 -10.87 -44.51 52.74
C ILE A 152 -10.39 -45.94 52.46
N LYS A 153 -9.30 -46.11 51.69
CA LYS A 153 -8.69 -47.44 51.43
C LYS A 153 -8.12 -48.07 52.70
N LYS A 154 -7.52 -47.29 53.60
CA LYS A 154 -6.98 -47.79 54.88
C LYS A 154 -8.10 -48.21 55.84
N GLU A 155 -9.19 -47.45 55.91
CA GLU A 155 -10.38 -47.78 56.69
C GLU A 155 -11.07 -49.04 56.16
N ALA A 156 -11.26 -49.14 54.84
CA ALA A 156 -11.75 -50.36 54.20
C ALA A 156 -10.87 -51.58 54.53
N ARG A 157 -9.54 -51.43 54.47
CA ARG A 157 -8.59 -52.48 54.86
C ARG A 157 -8.67 -52.85 56.34
N ARG A 158 -8.92 -51.88 57.23
CA ARG A 158 -9.11 -52.14 58.68
C ARG A 158 -10.41 -52.87 58.94
N ALA A 159 -11.52 -52.47 58.32
CA ALA A 159 -12.83 -53.12 58.44
C ALA A 159 -12.81 -54.58 57.97
N VAL A 160 -12.15 -54.86 56.83
CA VAL A 160 -11.95 -56.25 56.34
C VAL A 160 -11.14 -57.09 57.35
N LYS A 161 -10.22 -56.48 58.10
CA LYS A 161 -9.38 -57.15 59.09
C LYS A 161 -10.07 -57.35 60.45
N SER A 162 -11.07 -56.53 60.79
CA SER A 162 -11.88 -56.66 62.02
C SER A 162 -13.11 -57.57 61.85
N GLY A 163 -13.47 -57.95 60.62
CA GLY A 163 -14.57 -58.87 60.34
C GLY A 163 -15.97 -58.24 60.37
N GLU A 164 -16.07 -56.91 60.45
CA GLU A 164 -17.31 -56.17 60.20
C GLU A 164 -17.54 -56.03 58.69
N VAL A 165 -18.77 -56.33 58.25
CA VAL A 165 -19.17 -56.21 56.84
C VAL A 165 -19.17 -54.72 56.49
N ALA A 166 -18.22 -54.28 55.67
CA ALA A 166 -18.13 -52.89 55.23
C ALA A 166 -19.40 -52.47 54.46
N GLU A 167 -19.91 -51.28 54.76
CA GLU A 167 -21.08 -50.69 54.07
C GLU A 167 -20.79 -50.50 52.58
N VAL A 168 -21.76 -50.91 51.75
CA VAL A 168 -21.76 -50.89 50.27
C VAL A 168 -21.50 -49.48 49.69
N GLY A 169 -21.73 -48.42 50.47
CA GLY A 169 -21.54 -47.01 50.08
C GLY A 169 -20.08 -46.60 49.84
N LEU A 170 -19.12 -47.22 50.54
CA LEU A 170 -17.69 -46.87 50.41
C LEU A 170 -17.09 -47.43 49.12
N THR A 171 -17.54 -48.62 48.72
CA THR A 171 -17.14 -49.27 47.46
C THR A 171 -17.76 -48.62 46.23
N SER A 172 -18.98 -48.08 46.34
CA SER A 172 -19.60 -47.34 45.24
C SER A 172 -18.91 -46.00 45.00
N LYS A 173 -18.44 -45.30 46.05
CA LYS A 173 -17.79 -43.98 45.90
C LYS A 173 -16.47 -44.06 45.12
N ILE A 174 -15.68 -45.11 45.35
CA ILE A 174 -14.39 -45.34 44.64
C ILE A 174 -14.60 -45.71 43.15
N LEU A 175 -15.74 -46.33 42.80
CA LEU A 175 -16.02 -46.80 41.43
C LEU A 175 -16.82 -45.80 40.58
N PHE A 176 -17.47 -44.80 41.18
CA PHE A 176 -18.30 -43.81 40.48
C PHE A 176 -17.53 -42.53 40.09
N GLU A 177 -16.45 -42.19 40.79
CA GLU A 177 -15.67 -40.95 40.58
C GLU A 177 -14.86 -40.94 39.27
N GLU A 178 -14.32 -42.08 38.81
CA GLU A 178 -13.62 -42.15 37.51
C GLU A 178 -14.52 -41.85 36.30
N GLU A 179 -15.85 -42.06 36.42
CA GLU A 179 -16.82 -41.69 35.38
C GLU A 179 -17.35 -40.25 35.54
N GLU A 180 -17.49 -39.73 36.77
CA GLU A 180 -17.96 -38.36 37.00
C GLU A 180 -16.90 -37.29 36.65
N ASP A 181 -15.61 -37.52 36.93
CA ASP A 181 -14.54 -36.55 36.65
C ASP A 181 -14.33 -36.32 35.14
N VAL A 182 -14.51 -37.36 34.32
CA VAL A 182 -14.43 -37.26 32.85
C VAL A 182 -15.63 -36.48 32.28
N VAL A 183 -16.81 -36.62 32.90
CA VAL A 183 -18.04 -35.94 32.48
C VAL A 183 -18.06 -34.46 32.91
N GLU A 184 -17.47 -34.13 34.06
CA GLU A 184 -17.31 -32.74 34.53
C GLU A 184 -16.32 -31.94 33.66
N GLU A 185 -15.20 -32.54 33.24
CA GLU A 185 -14.22 -31.90 32.35
C GLU A 185 -14.81 -31.64 30.94
N GLU A 186 -15.49 -32.62 30.33
CA GLU A 186 -16.16 -32.42 29.04
C GLU A 186 -17.24 -31.32 29.10
N ARG A 187 -17.94 -31.20 30.23
CA ARG A 187 -18.97 -30.17 30.42
C ARG A 187 -18.34 -28.78 30.53
N LYS A 188 -17.21 -28.64 31.24
CA LYS A 188 -16.47 -27.38 31.35
C LYS A 188 -15.85 -26.94 30.02
N GLU A 189 -15.39 -27.86 29.19
CA GLU A 189 -14.90 -27.55 27.83
C GLU A 189 -16.03 -27.00 26.94
N ARG A 190 -17.20 -27.64 26.95
CA ARG A 190 -18.37 -27.14 26.19
C ARG A 190 -18.80 -25.75 26.65
N GLU A 191 -18.83 -25.50 27.96
CA GLU A 191 -19.15 -24.17 28.50
C GLU A 191 -18.10 -23.10 28.14
N ARG A 192 -16.83 -23.47 27.94
CA ARG A 192 -15.79 -22.56 27.45
C ARG A 192 -15.97 -22.26 25.97
N GLU A 193 -16.23 -23.28 25.14
CA GLU A 193 -16.51 -23.10 23.71
C GLU A 193 -17.76 -22.24 23.47
N GLU A 194 -18.81 -22.41 24.29
CA GLU A 194 -20.01 -21.58 24.20
C GLU A 194 -19.72 -20.12 24.57
N LYS A 195 -18.93 -19.87 25.61
CA LYS A 195 -18.50 -18.51 26.01
C LYS A 195 -17.59 -17.85 24.99
N GLU A 196 -16.83 -18.61 24.20
CA GLU A 196 -16.04 -18.08 23.09
C GLU A 196 -16.92 -17.70 21.90
N LYS A 197 -17.95 -18.50 21.59
CA LYS A 197 -18.95 -18.18 20.55
C LYS A 197 -19.79 -16.96 20.91
N GLU A 198 -20.14 -16.78 22.18
CA GLU A 198 -20.85 -15.58 22.65
C GLU A 198 -20.01 -14.29 22.56
N LYS A 199 -18.68 -14.39 22.50
CA LYS A 199 -17.76 -13.24 22.36
C LYS A 199 -17.46 -12.86 20.91
N GLU A 200 -18.02 -13.55 19.91
CA GLU A 200 -17.95 -13.11 18.52
C GLU A 200 -18.71 -11.78 18.37
N PHE A 201 -17.95 -10.68 18.37
CA PHE A 201 -18.44 -9.32 18.31
C PHE A 201 -19.09 -9.04 16.94
N VAL A 202 -20.41 -9.17 16.85
CA VAL A 202 -21.17 -8.79 15.65
C VAL A 202 -21.51 -7.29 15.73
N ALA A 203 -20.71 -6.46 15.07
CA ALA A 203 -21.02 -5.03 14.92
C ALA A 203 -22.16 -4.86 13.90
N HIS A 204 -23.39 -4.68 14.39
CA HIS A 204 -24.52 -4.35 13.53
C HIS A 204 -24.44 -2.89 13.10
N VAL A 205 -23.88 -2.65 11.91
CA VAL A 205 -23.95 -1.36 11.23
C VAL A 205 -25.31 -1.26 10.57
N PRO A 206 -26.17 -0.27 10.91
CA PRO A 206 -27.44 -0.08 10.22
C PRO A 206 -27.15 0.33 8.78
N LEU A 207 -27.41 -0.58 7.85
CA LEU A 207 -27.33 -0.30 6.42
C LEU A 207 -28.69 0.26 5.96
N PRO A 208 -28.73 1.41 5.27
CA PRO A 208 -29.97 1.92 4.69
C PRO A 208 -30.57 0.92 3.70
N ASP A 209 -31.90 0.81 3.72
CA ASP A 209 -32.64 -0.02 2.77
C ASP A 209 -32.50 0.52 1.34
N GLU A 210 -32.64 -0.34 0.32
CA GLU A 210 -32.52 0.04 -1.09
C GLU A 210 -33.39 1.25 -1.47
N LYS A 211 -34.60 1.34 -0.90
CA LYS A 211 -35.53 2.47 -1.10
C LYS A 211 -35.02 3.79 -0.52
N GLU A 212 -34.27 3.73 0.58
CA GLU A 212 -33.68 4.92 1.20
C GLU A 212 -32.48 5.40 0.39
N ILE A 213 -31.69 4.48 -0.15
CA ILE A 213 -30.58 4.78 -1.07
C ILE A 213 -31.11 5.49 -2.31
N GLU A 214 -32.18 4.97 -2.92
CA GLU A 214 -32.80 5.58 -4.12
C GLU A 214 -33.27 7.01 -3.86
N LYS A 215 -33.94 7.26 -2.72
CA LYS A 215 -34.37 8.62 -2.33
C LYS A 215 -33.18 9.55 -2.15
N MET A 216 -32.13 9.13 -1.43
CA MET A 216 -30.93 9.96 -1.25
C MET A 216 -30.22 10.25 -2.56
N VAL A 217 -30.20 9.30 -3.50
CA VAL A 217 -29.63 9.50 -4.84
C VAL A 217 -30.47 10.47 -5.66
N LEU A 218 -31.80 10.40 -5.57
CA LEU A 218 -32.70 11.35 -6.22
C LEU A 218 -32.50 12.76 -5.66
N GLU A 219 -32.50 12.93 -4.35
CA GLU A 219 -32.29 14.24 -3.70
C GLU A 219 -30.93 14.85 -4.07
N LYS A 220 -29.86 14.05 -4.11
CA LYS A 220 -28.55 14.51 -4.58
C LYS A 220 -28.58 14.96 -6.03
N LYS A 221 -29.24 14.21 -6.92
CA LYS A 221 -29.39 14.58 -8.33
C LYS A 221 -30.22 15.85 -8.49
N GLU A 222 -31.29 16.02 -7.71
CA GLU A 222 -32.09 17.24 -7.69
C GLU A 222 -31.25 18.44 -7.25
N GLN A 223 -30.44 18.31 -6.19
CA GLN A 223 -29.52 19.36 -5.73
C GLN A 223 -28.42 19.67 -6.75
N GLU A 224 -27.89 18.66 -7.44
CA GLU A 224 -26.91 18.86 -8.52
C GLU A 224 -27.53 19.59 -9.71
N LEU A 225 -28.77 19.26 -10.08
CA LEU A 225 -29.47 19.96 -11.16
C LEU A 225 -29.82 21.38 -10.73
N LEU A 226 -30.33 21.57 -9.51
CA LEU A 226 -30.55 22.89 -8.93
C LEU A 226 -29.26 23.69 -8.96
N SER A 227 -28.15 23.21 -8.41
CA SER A 227 -26.88 23.96 -8.43
C SER A 227 -26.38 24.28 -9.85
N LYS A 228 -26.56 23.38 -10.82
CA LYS A 228 -26.24 23.64 -12.24
C LYS A 228 -27.12 24.74 -12.83
N TYR A 229 -28.44 24.68 -12.61
CA TYR A 229 -29.42 25.57 -13.25
C TYR A 229 -29.77 26.84 -12.46
N THR A 230 -29.46 26.87 -11.17
CA THR A 230 -29.60 28.03 -10.29
C THR A 230 -28.27 28.71 -10.01
N SER A 231 -27.17 28.26 -10.62
CA SER A 231 -25.92 29.00 -10.61
C SER A 231 -26.19 30.43 -11.11
N GLU A 232 -25.72 31.41 -10.35
CA GLU A 232 -25.95 32.83 -10.64
C GLU A 232 -25.46 33.18 -12.05
N ASN A 233 -24.31 32.61 -12.45
CA ASN A 233 -23.74 32.75 -13.79
C ASN A 233 -24.69 32.32 -14.92
N LEU A 234 -25.37 31.17 -14.80
CA LEU A 234 -26.26 30.70 -15.87
C LEU A 234 -27.53 31.57 -15.94
N ARG A 235 -28.00 32.11 -14.81
CA ARG A 235 -29.11 33.07 -14.79
C ARG A 235 -28.71 34.39 -15.46
N GLU A 236 -27.51 34.88 -15.19
CA GLU A 236 -26.93 36.06 -15.83
C GLU A 236 -26.81 35.86 -17.35
N GLU A 237 -26.20 34.76 -17.79
CA GLU A 237 -26.09 34.40 -19.22
C GLU A 237 -27.46 34.28 -19.90
N GLN A 238 -28.47 33.71 -19.23
CA GLN A 238 -29.84 33.66 -19.74
C GLN A 238 -30.48 35.05 -19.85
N THR A 239 -30.25 35.94 -18.90
CA THR A 239 -30.76 37.32 -18.96
C THR A 239 -30.09 38.13 -20.07
N GLU A 240 -28.78 37.97 -20.25
CA GLU A 240 -28.02 38.60 -21.33
C GLU A 240 -28.48 38.08 -22.70
N ALA A 241 -28.63 36.75 -22.85
CA ALA A 241 -29.12 36.16 -24.10
C ALA A 241 -30.55 36.62 -24.44
N LYS A 242 -31.44 36.75 -23.44
CA LYS A 242 -32.79 37.29 -23.64
C LYS A 242 -32.78 38.76 -24.02
N ALA A 243 -31.90 39.56 -23.43
CA ALA A 243 -31.71 40.97 -23.78
C ALA A 243 -31.24 41.11 -25.24
N MET A 244 -30.29 40.26 -25.67
CA MET A 244 -29.79 40.23 -27.04
C MET A 244 -30.85 39.78 -28.07
N LEU A 245 -31.74 38.86 -27.68
CA LEU A 245 -32.83 38.38 -28.54
C LEU A 245 -34.07 39.27 -28.52
N ASN A 246 -34.09 40.33 -27.70
CA ASN A 246 -35.20 41.28 -27.56
C ASN A 246 -36.55 40.60 -27.23
N ILE A 247 -36.50 39.44 -26.55
CA ILE A 247 -37.68 38.70 -26.11
C ILE A 247 -38.02 39.19 -24.71
N GLN A 248 -38.83 40.25 -24.63
CA GLN A 248 -39.46 40.66 -23.38
C GLN A 248 -40.71 39.82 -23.17
N ARG A 249 -40.75 39.06 -22.07
CA ARG A 249 -41.98 38.47 -21.54
C ARG A 249 -42.05 38.75 -20.05
#